data_AF-A0A379C229-F1
#
_entry.id   AF-A0A379C229-F1
#
_cell.length_a   1.000
_cell.length_b   1.000
_cell.length_c   1.000
_cell.angle_alpha   90.00
_cell.angle_beta   90.00
_cell.angle_gamma   90.00
#
_symmetry.space_group_name_H-M   'P 1'
#
loop_
_entity.id
_entity.type
_entity.pdbx_description
1 polymer ?
#
loop_
_entity_poly.entity_id
_entity_poly.type
_entity_poly.pdbx_seq_one_letter_code
_entity_poly.pdbx_strand_id
1 'polypeptide(L)' 'MLIEEYQPQSAQDIQEALKDLLGDTMEELLKAELDEHLDYEYGEKPLSLNTRNGTSKKNS' A
#
# COMPACT_ATOMS: atom_id res chain seq x y z
N MET A 1 7.01 -0.55 18.02
CA MET A 1 5.74 -1.33 17.94
C MET A 1 4.59 -0.36 17.68
N LEU A 2 3.49 -0.78 17.03
CA LEU A 2 2.35 0.10 16.66
C LEU A 2 1.90 1.08 17.76
N ILE A 3 1.98 0.67 19.03
CA ILE A 3 1.62 1.47 20.20
C ILE A 3 2.58 2.66 20.45
N GLU A 4 3.87 2.50 20.16
CA GLU A 4 4.87 3.57 20.32
C GLU A 4 4.81 4.60 19.19
N GLU A 5 4.43 4.16 17.99
CA GLU A 5 4.40 4.97 16.78
C GLU A 5 3.09 5.76 16.65
N TYR A 6 1.95 5.18 17.06
CA TYR A 6 0.63 5.82 17.01
C TYR A 6 0.17 6.46 18.34
N GLN A 7 0.85 6.21 19.47
CA GLN A 7 0.51 6.73 20.81
C GLN A 7 -1.01 6.80 21.12
N PRO A 8 -1.75 5.69 20.99
CA PRO A 8 -3.21 5.72 21.06
C PRO A 8 -3.70 6.11 22.46
N GLN A 9 -4.66 7.04 22.54
CA GLN A 9 -5.24 7.51 23.80
C GLN A 9 -6.60 6.85 24.11
N SER A 10 -7.19 6.18 23.13
CA SER A 10 -8.49 5.50 23.21
C SER A 10 -8.53 4.21 22.39
N ALA A 11 -9.55 3.38 22.63
CA ALA A 11 -9.78 2.17 21.83
C ALA A 11 -10.09 2.49 20.36
N GLN A 12 -10.70 3.66 20.08
CA GLN A 12 -10.96 4.15 18.74
C GLN A 12 -9.65 4.45 17.99
N ASP A 13 -8.67 5.08 18.65
CA ASP A 13 -7.38 5.39 18.02
C ASP A 13 -6.64 4.11 17.60
N ILE A 14 -6.75 3.05 18.39
CA ILE A 14 -6.19 1.74 18.05
C ILE A 14 -6.90 1.16 16.82
N GLN A 15 -8.23 1.30 16.73
CA GLN A 15 -8.99 0.80 15.58
C GLN A 15 -8.62 1.54 14.28
N GLU A 16 -8.41 2.85 14.33
CA GLU A 16 -7.96 3.62 13.17
C GLU A 16 -6.51 3.26 12.80
N ALA A 17 -5.60 3.16 13.77
CA ALA A 17 -4.22 2.72 13.51
C ALA A 17 -4.15 1.33 12.86
N LEU A 18 -5.02 0.40 13.26
CA LEU A 18 -5.11 -0.92 12.64
C LEU A 18 -5.67 -0.87 11.22
N LYS A 19 -6.63 0.02 10.94
CA LYS A 19 -7.17 0.21 9.58
C LYS A 19 -6.11 0.82 8.66
N ASP A 20 -5.37 1.80 9.13
CA ASP A 20 -4.28 2.43 8.37
C ASP A 20 -3.19 1.41 8.07
N LEU A 21 -2.72 0.67 9.10
CA LEU A 21 -1.72 -0.39 8.91
C LEU A 21 -2.19 -1.44 7.90
N LEU A 22 -3.45 -1.87 7.99
CA LEU A 22 -4.00 -2.82 7.03
C LEU A 22 -4.05 -2.21 5.62
N GLY A 23 -4.46 -0.95 5.49
CA GLY A 23 -4.47 -0.21 4.23
C GLY A 23 -3.10 -0.15 3.59
N ASP A 24 -2.07 0.23 4.36
CA ASP A 24 -0.68 0.32 3.90
C ASP A 24 -0.16 -1.06 3.50
N THR A 25 -0.41 -2.09 4.32
CA THR A 25 -0.01 -3.48 4.01
C THR A 25 -0.67 -3.97 2.72
N MET A 26 -1.95 -3.67 2.51
CA MET A 26 -2.65 -4.03 1.27
C MET A 26 -2.08 -3.28 0.06
N GLU A 27 -1.72 -2.01 0.22
CA GLU A 27 -1.08 -1.24 -0.86
C GLU A 27 0.27 -1.84 -1.24
N GLU A 28 1.08 -2.26 -0.28
CA GLU A 28 2.36 -2.94 -0.52
C GLU A 28 2.17 -4.26 -1.27
N LEU A 29 1.21 -5.08 -0.84
CA LEU A 29 0.90 -6.36 -1.50
C LEU A 29 0.46 -6.14 -2.96
N LEU A 30 -0.43 -5.18 -3.20
CA LEU A 30 -0.90 -4.88 -4.56
C LEU A 30 0.21 -4.32 -5.46
N LYS A 31 1.15 -3.54 -4.90
CA LYS A 31 2.32 -3.06 -5.65
C LYS A 31 3.25 -4.22 -6.01
N ALA A 32 3.49 -5.15 -5.09
CA ALA A 32 4.31 -6.34 -5.36
C ALA A 32 3.67 -7.24 -6.43
N GLU A 33 2.35 -7.47 -6.36
CA GLU A 33 1.62 -8.18 -7.42
C GLU A 33 1.72 -7.46 -8.78
N LEU A 34 1.74 -6.13 -8.79
CA LEU A 34 1.91 -5.33 -10.00
C LEU A 34 3.35 -5.37 -10.54
N ASP A 35 4.37 -5.43 -9.68
CA ASP A 35 5.77 -5.62 -10.09
C ASP A 35 5.92 -6.99 -10.78
N GLU A 36 5.34 -8.05 -10.19
CA GLU A 36 5.33 -9.40 -10.78
C GLU A 36 4.57 -9.44 -12.12
N HIS A 37 3.39 -8.82 -12.20
CA HIS A 37 2.59 -8.83 -13.43
C HIS A 37 3.27 -8.10 -14.60
N LEU A 38 4.01 -7.04 -14.30
CA LEU A 38 4.65 -6.20 -15.31
C LEU A 38 6.08 -6.63 -15.65
N ASP A 39 6.69 -7.48 -14.80
CA ASP A 39 8.08 -7.96 -14.92
C ASP A 39 9.11 -6.82 -14.85
N TYR A 40 8.79 -5.75 -14.11
CA TYR A 40 9.71 -4.66 -13.76
C TYR A 40 9.19 -3.86 -12.55
N GLU A 41 10.13 -3.29 -11.79
CA GLU A 41 9.84 -2.51 -10.59
C GLU A 41 9.52 -1.02 -10.88
N TYR A 42 8.88 -0.35 -9.92
CA TYR A 42 8.65 1.08 -10.02
C TYR A 42 9.95 1.88 -10.19
N GLY A 43 10.01 2.68 -11.26
CA GLY A 43 11.18 3.51 -11.60
C GLY A 43 12.14 2.86 -12.59
N GLU A 44 11.96 1.58 -12.91
CA GLU A 44 12.68 0.93 -13.99
C GLU A 44 12.13 1.34 -15.37
N LYS A 45 12.98 1.22 -16.41
CA LYS A 45 12.56 1.50 -17.79
C LYS A 45 11.87 0.25 -18.36
N PRO A 46 10.56 0.29 -18.61
CA PRO A 46 9.85 -0.87 -19.12
C PRO A 46 10.29 -1.19 -20.55
N LEU A 47 10.48 -2.48 -20.83
CA LEU A 47 10.66 -3.00 -22.19
C LEU A 47 9.32 -3.31 -22.88
N SER A 48 8.23 -3.40 -22.10
CA SER A 48 6.89 -3.71 -22.59
C SER A 48 6.08 -2.46 -22.90
N LEU A 49 5.02 -2.61 -23.72
CA LEU A 49 4.06 -1.55 -24.00
C LEU A 49 3.16 -1.21 -22.80
N ASN A 50 3.06 -2.14 -21.83
CA ASN A 50 2.24 -1.97 -20.64
C ASN A 50 3.02 -1.23 -19.56
N THR A 51 2.65 0.02 -19.34
CA THR A 51 3.32 0.91 -18.40
C THR A 51 2.45 1.22 -17.19
N ARG A 52 3.09 1.41 -16.03
CA ARG A 52 2.39 1.87 -14.82
C ARG A 52 1.73 3.22 -15.07
N ASN A 53 0.44 3.33 -14.78
CA ASN A 53 -0.38 4.50 -15.08
C ASN A 53 -0.91 5.21 -13.81
N GLY A 54 -0.10 5.24 -12.75
CA GLY A 54 -0.46 5.86 -11.48
C GLY A 54 -1.36 4.99 -10.59
N THR A 55 -2.04 5.62 -9.64
CA THR A 55 -2.85 4.97 -8.60
C THR A 55 -4.28 5.48 -8.62
N SER A 56 -5.25 4.60 -8.36
CA SER A 56 -6.66 4.94 -8.22
C SER A 56 -7.14 4.64 -6.82
N LYS A 57 -7.91 5.56 -6.22
CA LYS A 57 -8.56 5.30 -4.93
C LYS A 57 -9.69 4.30 -5.12
N LYS A 58 -9.67 3.21 -4.36
CA LYS A 58 -10.81 2.29 -4.28
C LYS A 58 -11.88 2.96 -3.43
N ASN A 59 -12.97 3.39 -4.08
CA ASN A 59 -14.15 3.82 -3.35
C ASN A 59 -14.84 2.56 -2.83
N SER A 60 -14.85 2.37 -1.52
CA SER A 60 -15.63 1.35 -0.83
C SER A 60 -17.11 1.74 -0.75
#